data_AF-A0A7H0H3F4-F1
#
_entry.id   AF-A0A7H0H3F4-F1
#
_cell.length_a   1.000
_cell.length_b   1.000
_cell.length_c   1.000
_cell.angle_alpha   90.00
_cell.angle_beta   90.00
_cell.angle_gamma   90.00
#
_symmetry.space_group_name_H-M   'P 1'
#
loop_
_entity.id
_entity.type
_entity.pdbx_description
1 polymer ?
#
loop_
_entity_poly.entity_id
_entity_poly.type
_entity_poly.pdbx_seq_one_letter_code
_entity_poly.pdbx_strand_id
1 'polypeptide(L)'
;MTTPAHLPLRVGYVPGVILTKWRRIWEERFPDTPLAITPVTEPDARGALLRGDVDACFVRLPLDVDGLHLIRLYDEQPVVWVAKEHAIAAVDEVTLEDLLDEEVLTEVTAVNIDRVVAEVAVLRVPLSVARGRAAATWSTALSSTPRRRRWVWRG
;
A
#
# COMPACT_ATOMS: atom_id res chain seq x y z
N MET A 1 -21.57 12.69 31.73
CA MET A 1 -20.38 13.55 31.63
C MET A 1 -19.77 13.27 30.27
N THR A 2 -20.03 14.12 29.28
CA THR A 2 -19.61 13.90 27.90
C THR A 2 -18.20 14.47 27.75
N THR A 3 -17.21 13.62 27.50
CA THR A 3 -15.84 14.06 27.18
C THR A 3 -15.90 14.95 25.94
N PRO A 4 -15.23 16.13 25.92
CA PRO A 4 -15.20 16.95 24.72
C PRO A 4 -14.47 16.18 23.62
N ALA A 5 -15.14 15.97 22.49
CA ALA A 5 -14.51 15.36 21.32
C ALA A 5 -13.39 16.28 20.84
N HIS A 6 -12.17 15.75 20.75
CA HIS A 6 -11.04 16.45 20.16
C HIS A 6 -11.20 16.52 18.64
N LEU A 7 -10.58 17.53 18.01
CA LEU A 7 -10.52 17.61 16.56
C LEU A 7 -9.97 16.30 15.98
N PRO A 8 -10.55 15.78 14.88
CA PRO A 8 -10.13 14.53 14.32
C PRO A 8 -8.68 14.61 13.81
N LEU A 9 -7.91 13.55 14.00
CA LEU A 9 -6.64 13.39 13.30
C LEU A 9 -6.94 13.01 11.84
N ARG A 10 -6.50 13.84 10.89
CA ARG A 10 -6.72 13.63 9.45
C ARG A 10 -5.50 12.99 8.82
N VAL A 11 -5.66 11.78 8.32
CA VAL A 11 -4.57 10.99 7.72
C VAL A 11 -4.86 10.71 6.26
N GLY A 12 -4.00 11.23 5.39
CA GLY A 12 -3.95 10.90 3.98
C GLY A 12 -3.32 9.52 3.74
N TYR A 13 -3.73 8.83 2.69
CA TYR A 13 -3.02 7.63 2.24
C TYR A 13 -3.10 7.44 0.73
N VAL A 14 -1.98 7.00 0.15
CA VAL A 14 -1.95 6.51 -1.22
C VAL A 14 -2.60 5.12 -1.28
N PRO A 15 -3.52 4.84 -2.23
CA PRO A 15 -4.13 3.53 -2.41
C PRO A 15 -3.13 2.36 -2.41
N GLY A 16 -3.56 1.24 -1.81
CA GLY A 16 -2.71 0.06 -1.61
C GLY A 16 -1.95 0.03 -0.27
N VAL A 17 -2.29 0.90 0.69
CA VAL A 17 -1.94 0.74 2.11
C VAL A 17 -3.10 0.10 2.85
N ILE A 18 -2.84 -0.93 3.67
CA ILE A 18 -3.86 -1.54 4.53
C ILE A 18 -3.89 -0.79 5.87
N LEU A 19 -4.98 -0.08 6.15
CA LEU A 19 -5.13 0.75 7.35
C LEU A 19 -6.09 0.19 8.40
N THR A 20 -6.74 -0.95 8.13
CA THR A 20 -7.79 -1.52 9.00
C THR A 20 -7.31 -1.75 10.44
N LYS A 21 -6.13 -2.37 10.61
CA LYS A 21 -5.55 -2.60 11.94
C LYS A 21 -5.19 -1.29 12.65
N TRP A 22 -4.69 -0.31 11.89
CA TRP A 22 -4.29 0.99 12.43
C TRP A 22 -5.50 1.78 12.94
N ARG A 23 -6.58 1.80 12.15
CA ARG A 23 -7.86 2.40 12.53
C ARG A 23 -8.40 1.79 13.82
N ARG A 24 -8.46 0.45 13.88
CA ARG A 24 -8.96 -0.26 15.06
C ARG A 24 -8.16 0.08 16.32
N ILE A 25 -6.83 0.02 16.23
CA ILE A 25 -5.95 0.35 17.37
C ILE A 25 -6.08 1.81 17.78
N TRP A 26 -6.26 2.72 16.82
CA TRP A 26 -6.47 4.14 17.12
C TRP A 26 -7.77 4.35 17.89
N GLU A 27 -8.88 3.81 17.40
CA GLU A 27 -10.20 3.89 18.06
C GLU A 27 -10.17 3.30 19.48
N GLU A 28 -9.43 2.21 19.69
CA GLU A 28 -9.20 1.61 21.01
C GLU A 28 -8.39 2.51 21.95
N ARG A 29 -7.38 3.23 21.44
CA ARG A 29 -6.42 4.02 22.26
C ARG A 29 -6.83 5.47 22.47
N PHE A 30 -7.53 6.06 21.51
CA PHE A 30 -7.91 7.47 21.48
C PHE A 30 -9.40 7.62 21.18
N PRO A 31 -10.29 7.10 22.05
CA PRO A 31 -11.74 7.07 21.80
C PRO A 31 -12.33 8.48 21.62
N ASP A 32 -11.73 9.50 22.24
CA ASP A 32 -12.20 10.88 22.18
C ASP A 32 -11.61 11.69 20.99
N THR A 33 -10.73 11.09 20.19
CA THR A 33 -10.10 11.74 19.03
C THR A 33 -10.37 10.91 17.78
N PRO A 34 -11.36 11.25 16.94
CA PRO A 34 -11.67 10.44 15.76
C PRO A 34 -10.52 10.40 14.75
N LEU A 35 -10.38 9.28 14.02
CA LEU A 35 -9.43 9.16 12.91
C LEU A 35 -10.14 9.33 11.56
N ALA A 36 -9.92 10.46 10.92
CA ALA A 36 -10.42 10.73 9.57
C ALA A 36 -9.37 10.27 8.55
N ILE A 37 -9.73 9.32 7.68
CA ILE A 37 -8.81 8.78 6.67
C ILE A 37 -9.29 9.16 5.28
N THR A 38 -8.42 9.78 4.48
CA THR A 38 -8.73 10.26 3.14
C THR A 38 -7.77 9.67 2.10
N PRO A 39 -8.25 9.04 1.02
CA PRO A 39 -7.38 8.63 -0.06
C PRO A 39 -6.80 9.86 -0.77
N VAL A 40 -5.50 9.84 -1.06
CA VAL A 40 -4.79 10.89 -1.80
C VAL A 40 -3.99 10.24 -2.93
N THR A 41 -3.94 10.88 -4.09
CA THR A 41 -3.12 10.40 -5.20
C THR A 41 -1.63 10.58 -4.86
N GLU A 42 -0.74 9.81 -5.51
CA GLU A 42 0.71 10.00 -5.32
C GLU A 42 1.18 11.42 -5.65
N PRO A 43 0.76 12.04 -6.78
CA PRO A 43 1.15 13.42 -7.10
C PRO A 43 0.64 14.46 -6.10
N ASP A 44 -0.55 14.27 -5.54
CA ASP A 44 -1.20 15.26 -4.68
C ASP A 44 -0.79 15.16 -3.20
N ALA A 45 -0.15 14.07 -2.80
CA ALA A 45 0.17 13.79 -1.40
C ALA A 45 0.91 14.95 -0.71
N ARG A 46 1.89 15.54 -1.40
CA ARG A 46 2.64 16.70 -0.89
C ARG A 46 1.79 17.95 -0.77
N GLY A 47 0.99 18.24 -1.80
CA GLY A 47 0.10 19.39 -1.81
C GLY A 47 -0.92 19.35 -0.67
N ALA A 48 -1.50 18.17 -0.42
CA ALA A 48 -2.44 17.94 0.66
C ALA A 48 -1.83 18.21 2.05
N LEU A 49 -0.58 17.79 2.28
CA LEU A 49 0.17 18.07 3.50
C LEU A 49 0.43 19.57 3.69
N LEU A 50 0.88 20.26 2.63
CA LEU A 50 1.22 21.69 2.73
C LEU A 50 0.00 22.61 2.90
N ARG A 51 -1.13 22.27 2.25
CA ARG A 51 -2.39 23.00 2.44
C ARG A 51 -3.03 22.71 3.80
N GLY A 52 -2.58 21.67 4.50
CA GLY A 52 -3.18 21.23 5.75
C GLY A 52 -4.52 20.54 5.54
N ASP A 53 -4.76 19.95 4.37
CA ASP A 53 -5.93 19.11 4.08
C ASP A 53 -5.90 17.82 4.93
N VAL A 54 -4.68 17.34 5.19
CA VAL A 54 -4.36 16.22 6.08
C VAL A 54 -3.23 16.62 7.03
N ASP A 55 -3.22 16.06 8.24
CA ASP A 55 -2.19 16.31 9.26
C ASP A 55 -0.96 15.42 9.04
N ALA A 56 -1.17 14.22 8.50
CA ALA A 56 -0.12 13.28 8.12
C ALA A 56 -0.53 12.46 6.88
N CYS A 57 0.44 11.86 6.18
CA CYS A 57 0.15 11.05 4.99
C CYS A 57 1.06 9.82 4.88
N PHE A 58 0.48 8.67 4.48
CA PHE A 58 1.23 7.50 4.03
C PHE A 58 1.58 7.65 2.55
N VAL A 59 2.87 7.83 2.25
CA VAL A 59 3.37 8.13 0.90
C VAL A 59 4.33 7.07 0.40
N ARG A 60 4.47 7.00 -0.93
CA ARG A 60 5.55 6.28 -1.60
C ARG A 60 6.64 7.28 -2.00
N LEU A 61 7.90 6.84 -1.98
CA LEU A 61 9.01 7.62 -2.50
C LEU A 61 9.25 7.28 -3.99
N PRO A 62 9.80 8.24 -4.78
CA PRO A 62 10.32 9.55 -4.36
C PRO A 62 9.23 10.60 -4.11
N LEU A 63 9.43 11.44 -3.09
CA LEU A 63 8.62 12.61 -2.76
C LEU A 63 9.57 13.73 -2.35
N ASP A 64 9.32 14.97 -2.78
CA ASP A 64 10.00 16.12 -2.20
C ASP A 64 9.53 16.33 -0.75
N VAL A 65 10.48 16.30 0.18
CA VAL A 65 10.25 16.31 1.63
C VAL A 65 10.77 17.57 2.29
N ASP A 66 11.15 18.59 1.52
CA ASP A 66 11.57 19.87 2.07
C ASP A 66 10.45 20.49 2.92
N GLY A 67 10.77 20.82 4.18
CA GLY A 67 9.81 21.33 5.15
C GLY A 67 8.83 20.28 5.72
N LEU A 68 9.09 18.99 5.50
CA LEU A 68 8.28 17.88 6.00
C LEU A 68 9.13 16.94 6.87
N HIS A 69 8.54 16.42 7.94
CA HIS A 69 9.14 15.36 8.74
C HIS A 69 8.79 14.00 8.16
N LEU A 70 9.77 13.10 8.11
CA LEU A 70 9.65 11.78 7.51
C LEU A 70 10.16 10.69 8.43
N ILE A 71 9.31 9.70 8.72
CA ILE A 71 9.67 8.45 9.41
C ILE A 71 9.58 7.29 8.43
N ARG A 72 10.58 6.40 8.48
CA ARG A 72 10.53 5.12 7.79
C ARG A 72 9.59 4.16 8.52
N LEU A 73 8.57 3.65 7.85
CA LEU A 73 7.66 2.65 8.44
C LEU A 73 8.13 1.23 8.16
N TYR A 74 8.20 0.86 6.88
CA TYR A 74 8.66 -0.46 6.44
C TYR A 74 9.22 -0.36 5.01
N ASP A 75 10.10 -1.30 4.67
CA ASP A 75 10.45 -1.55 3.27
C ASP A 75 9.46 -2.58 2.71
N GLU A 76 8.94 -2.28 1.53
CA GLU A 76 7.94 -3.07 0.86
C GLU A 76 8.60 -4.10 -0.04
N GLN A 77 8.40 -5.37 0.28
CA GLN A 77 8.84 -6.48 -0.54
C GLN A 77 7.80 -6.73 -1.64
N PRO A 78 8.15 -6.47 -2.92
CA PRO A 78 7.28 -6.79 -4.04
C PRO A 78 7.25 -8.31 -4.24
N VAL A 79 6.07 -8.81 -4.57
CA VAL A 79 5.82 -10.21 -4.95
C VAL A 79 5.04 -10.25 -6.25
N VAL A 80 5.10 -11.39 -6.93
CA VAL A 80 4.22 -11.67 -8.07
C VAL A 80 3.09 -12.56 -7.60
N TRP A 81 1.86 -12.18 -7.92
CA TRP A 81 0.68 -12.97 -7.66
C TRP A 81 0.22 -13.60 -8.98
N VAL A 82 0.19 -14.93 -9.00
CA VAL A 82 -0.08 -15.76 -10.18
C VAL A 82 -1.13 -16.82 -9.85
N ALA A 83 -1.70 -17.45 -10.87
CA ALA A 83 -2.49 -18.66 -10.67
C ALA A 83 -1.61 -19.82 -10.15
N LYS A 84 -2.24 -20.82 -9.53
CA LYS A 84 -1.54 -21.97 -8.94
C LYS A 84 -0.76 -22.80 -9.96
N GLU A 85 -1.30 -22.95 -11.17
CA GLU A 85 -0.72 -23.80 -12.22
C GLU A 85 0.21 -23.02 -13.17
N HIS A 86 0.39 -21.72 -12.92
CA HIS A 86 1.26 -20.85 -13.71
C HIS A 86 2.74 -21.25 -13.54
N ALA A 87 3.54 -21.19 -14.61
CA ALA A 87 4.95 -21.60 -14.58
C ALA A 87 5.77 -20.87 -13.50
N ILE A 88 5.51 -19.57 -13.31
CA ILE A 88 6.10 -18.75 -12.24
C ILE A 88 5.82 -19.30 -10.82
N ALA A 89 4.71 -20.00 -10.61
CA ALA A 89 4.40 -20.57 -9.29
C ALA A 89 5.38 -21.69 -8.88
N ALA A 90 6.15 -22.24 -9.83
CA ALA A 90 7.13 -23.31 -9.61
C ALA A 90 8.52 -22.82 -9.19
N VAL A 91 8.77 -21.50 -9.19
CA VAL A 91 10.08 -20.92 -8.81
C VAL A 91 9.99 -20.14 -7.50
N ASP A 92 11.06 -20.17 -6.69
CA ASP A 92 11.09 -19.48 -5.40
C ASP A 92 11.40 -17.96 -5.50
N GLU A 93 12.10 -17.56 -6.56
CA GLU A 93 12.45 -16.17 -6.89
C GLU A 93 12.16 -15.87 -8.37
N VAL A 94 11.65 -14.65 -8.64
CA VAL A 94 11.33 -14.16 -9.99
C VAL A 94 12.16 -12.94 -10.26
N THR A 95 12.81 -12.90 -11.41
CA THR A 95 13.55 -11.76 -11.91
C THR A 95 12.64 -10.87 -12.77
N LEU A 96 13.12 -9.69 -13.16
CA LEU A 96 12.38 -8.89 -14.15
C LEU A 96 12.41 -9.51 -15.55
N GLU A 97 13.39 -10.36 -15.85
CA GLU A 97 13.54 -11.04 -17.14
C GLU A 97 12.44 -12.10 -17.31
N ASP A 98 12.14 -12.85 -16.25
CA ASP A 98 11.06 -13.84 -16.22
C ASP A 98 9.66 -13.22 -16.45
N LEU A 99 9.53 -11.90 -16.31
CA LEU A 99 8.27 -11.17 -16.51
C LEU A 99 8.16 -10.50 -17.88
N LEU A 100 9.17 -10.59 -18.75
CA LEU A 100 9.16 -9.89 -20.03
C LEU A 100 8.07 -10.40 -20.98
N ASP A 101 7.75 -11.69 -20.89
CA ASP A 101 6.72 -12.34 -21.70
C ASP A 101 5.32 -12.28 -21.04
N GLU A 102 5.23 -11.71 -19.83
CA GLU A 102 4.01 -11.65 -19.03
C GLU A 102 3.33 -10.28 -19.11
N GLU A 103 2.00 -10.26 -19.07
CA GLU A 103 1.28 -9.01 -18.82
C GLU A 103 1.29 -8.67 -17.32
N VAL A 104 2.10 -7.69 -16.94
CA VAL A 104 2.27 -7.28 -15.54
C VAL A 104 1.29 -6.18 -15.13
N LEU A 105 0.36 -6.52 -14.25
CA LEU A 105 -0.59 -5.60 -13.64
C LEU A 105 -0.12 -5.19 -12.24
N THR A 106 -0.42 -3.96 -11.82
CA THR A 106 0.02 -3.44 -10.50
C THR A 106 -1.14 -3.06 -9.57
N GLU A 107 -2.36 -3.06 -10.08
CA GLU A 107 -3.55 -2.66 -9.33
C GLU A 107 -4.44 -3.86 -9.00
N VAL A 108 -4.88 -3.95 -7.75
CA VAL A 108 -5.67 -5.11 -7.29
C VAL A 108 -7.17 -4.82 -7.35
N THR A 109 -7.72 -4.99 -8.55
CA THR A 109 -9.16 -4.86 -8.85
C THR A 109 -9.78 -6.25 -9.08
N ALA A 110 -11.11 -6.35 -9.04
CA ALA A 110 -11.79 -7.61 -9.37
C ALA A 110 -11.42 -8.08 -10.79
N VAL A 111 -11.46 -7.16 -11.77
CA VAL A 111 -11.07 -7.43 -13.16
C VAL A 111 -9.65 -7.97 -13.25
N ASN A 112 -8.67 -7.34 -12.59
CA ASN A 112 -7.29 -7.80 -12.67
C ASN A 112 -7.08 -9.14 -11.96
N ILE A 113 -7.87 -9.44 -10.92
CA ILE A 113 -7.86 -10.77 -10.29
C ILE A 113 -8.36 -11.83 -11.27
N ASP A 114 -9.47 -11.58 -11.96
CA ASP A 114 -10.04 -12.54 -12.92
C ASP A 114 -9.03 -12.85 -14.04
N ARG A 115 -8.25 -11.86 -14.47
CA ARG A 115 -7.18 -12.02 -15.45
C ARG A 115 -6.01 -12.87 -14.96
N VAL A 116 -5.64 -12.72 -13.68
CA VAL A 116 -4.62 -13.58 -13.06
C VAL A 116 -5.12 -15.02 -12.94
N VAL A 117 -6.37 -15.21 -12.52
CA VAL A 117 -7.00 -16.55 -12.41
C VAL A 117 -7.12 -17.22 -13.77
N ALA A 118 -7.33 -16.45 -14.84
CA ALA A 118 -7.38 -16.94 -16.21
C ALA A 118 -5.99 -17.17 -16.84
N GLU A 119 -4.89 -16.98 -16.11
CA GLU A 119 -3.52 -17.17 -16.59
C GLU A 119 -3.17 -16.32 -17.83
N VAL A 120 -3.77 -15.13 -17.94
CA VAL A 120 -3.48 -14.17 -19.02
C VAL A 120 -2.74 -12.92 -18.54
N ALA A 121 -2.45 -12.83 -17.24
CA ALA A 121 -1.71 -11.75 -16.62
C ALA A 121 -1.15 -12.18 -15.28
N VAL A 122 -0.20 -11.40 -14.76
CA VAL A 122 0.35 -11.53 -13.42
C VAL A 122 0.16 -10.23 -12.63
N LEU A 123 0.03 -10.32 -11.29
CA LEU A 123 -0.13 -9.16 -10.43
C LEU A 123 1.15 -8.89 -9.63
N ARG A 124 1.89 -7.84 -9.99
CA ARG A 124 3.02 -7.36 -9.20
C ARG A 124 2.54 -6.42 -8.10
N VAL A 125 2.55 -6.90 -6.87
CA VAL A 125 1.98 -6.18 -5.73
C VAL A 125 2.87 -6.30 -4.50
N PRO A 126 2.67 -5.45 -3.48
CA PRO A 126 3.25 -5.67 -2.17
C PRO A 126 2.80 -6.98 -1.51
N LEU A 127 3.71 -7.65 -0.79
CA LEU A 127 3.37 -8.83 0.00
C LEU A 127 2.22 -8.59 1.00
N SER A 128 2.13 -7.38 1.58
CA SER A 128 1.03 -7.02 2.49
C SER A 128 -0.35 -7.07 1.82
N VAL A 129 -0.42 -6.73 0.53
CA VAL A 129 -1.65 -6.75 -0.27
C VAL A 129 -1.98 -8.17 -0.71
N ALA A 130 -0.98 -8.97 -1.11
CA ALA A 130 -1.16 -10.37 -1.47
C ALA A 130 -1.72 -11.22 -0.31
N ARG A 131 -1.22 -11.02 0.93
CA ARG A 131 -1.66 -11.77 2.12
C ARG A 131 -3.15 -11.63 2.48
N GLY A 132 -3.83 -10.61 1.98
CA GLY A 132 -5.23 -10.34 2.33
C GLY A 132 -6.27 -11.11 1.53
N ARG A 133 -5.90 -11.99 0.58
CA ARG A 133 -6.82 -12.56 -0.40
C ARG A 133 -6.57 -14.05 -0.64
N ALA A 134 -7.63 -14.86 -0.62
CA ALA A 134 -7.59 -16.33 -0.67
C ALA A 134 -7.78 -16.95 -2.06
N ALA A 135 -8.13 -16.16 -3.08
CA ALA A 135 -8.56 -16.68 -4.39
C ALA A 135 -7.44 -17.22 -5.29
N ALA A 136 -6.16 -16.95 -4.98
CA ALA A 136 -5.01 -17.48 -5.71
C ALA A 136 -3.80 -17.61 -4.78
N THR A 137 -2.90 -18.54 -5.08
CA THR A 137 -1.67 -18.78 -4.30
C THR A 137 -0.66 -17.66 -4.57
N TRP A 138 0.06 -17.23 -3.52
CA TRP A 138 1.23 -16.39 -3.67
C TRP A 138 2.45 -17.30 -3.63
N SER A 139 3.22 -17.24 -4.70
CA SER A 139 4.57 -17.77 -4.72
C SER A 139 5.42 -16.61 -5.17
N THR A 140 6.56 -16.42 -4.53
CA THR A 140 7.71 -15.76 -5.14
C THR A 140 7.91 -14.26 -4.86
N ALA A 141 9.06 -13.97 -4.26
CA ALA A 141 9.61 -12.62 -4.15
C ALA A 141 10.23 -12.19 -5.48
N LEU A 142 10.07 -10.92 -5.84
CA LEU A 142 10.80 -10.35 -6.97
C LEU A 142 12.22 -9.98 -6.52
N SER A 143 13.24 -10.41 -7.27
CA SER A 143 14.61 -9.88 -7.14
C SER A 143 14.67 -8.46 -7.74
N SER A 144 14.01 -7.51 -7.08
CA SER A 144 14.07 -6.10 -7.43
C SER A 144 14.25 -5.25 -6.18
N THR A 145 14.86 -4.06 -6.33
CA THR A 145 15.09 -3.14 -5.21
C THR A 145 13.79 -2.85 -4.44
N PRO A 146 13.75 -2.99 -3.11
CA PRO A 146 12.53 -2.80 -2.32
C PRO A 146 11.91 -1.43 -2.54
N ARG A 147 10.58 -1.37 -2.71
CA ARG A 147 9.87 -0.07 -2.71
C ARG A 147 9.83 0.45 -1.28
N ARG A 148 10.06 1.75 -1.08
CA ARG A 148 10.26 2.34 0.26
C ARG A 148 9.03 3.15 0.67
N ARG A 149 8.22 2.64 1.61
CA ARG A 149 7.08 3.40 2.17
C ARG A 149 7.49 4.19 3.41
N ARG A 150 6.93 5.39 3.55
CA ARG A 150 7.27 6.35 4.61
C ARG A 150 6.01 7.01 5.17
N TRP A 151 6.08 7.40 6.43
CA TRP A 151 5.11 8.27 7.08
C TRP A 151 5.65 9.68 7.06
N VAL A 152 4.83 10.64 6.63
CA VAL A 152 5.25 12.04 6.52
C VAL A 152 4.23 12.93 7.22
N TRP A 153 4.71 13.91 8.00
CA TRP A 153 3.87 14.90 8.70
C TRP A 153 4.56 16.26 8.73
N ARG A 154 3.80 17.31 9.07
CA ARG A 154 4.29 18.69 9.16
C ARG A 154 4.98 18.96 10.50
N GLY A 155 6.06 19.72 10.50
CA GLY A 155 6.73 20.26 11.70
C GLY A 155 6.07 21.50 12.25
#